data_AF-A0A1B0DC17-F1
#
_entry.id   AF-A0A1B0DC17-F1
#
_cell.length_a   1.000
_cell.length_b   1.000
_cell.length_c   1.000
_cell.angle_alpha   90.00
_cell.angle_beta   90.00
_cell.angle_gamma   90.00
#
_symmetry.space_group_name_H-M   'P 1'
#
loop_
_entity.id
_entity.type
_entity.pdbx_description
1 polymer ?
#
loop_
_entity_poly.entity_id
_entity_poly.type
_entity_poly.pdbx_seq_one_letter_code
_entity_poly.pdbx_strand_id
1 'polypeptide(L)'
;MYHHAIDSSSNDIVLSGRVASLDLSRDCRYLLSCVRDDTIKLLDLRMSHVVKSFSHDGFKVGCDWSRVSLSSDGTYIAAGSADGAVYVWNVAGRLETILKDHS
;
A
#
# COMPACT_ATOMS: atom_id res chain seq x y z
N MET A 1 20.06 35.61 20.32
CA MET A 1 19.96 34.17 20.01
C MET A 1 18.72 33.98 19.16
N TYR A 2 18.88 33.73 17.86
CA TYR A 2 17.75 33.43 16.99
C TYR A 2 17.34 31.98 17.24
N HIS A 3 16.17 31.76 17.83
CA HIS A 3 15.52 30.46 17.80
C HIS A 3 14.95 30.29 16.39
N HIS A 4 15.62 29.49 15.59
CA HIS A 4 15.06 28.99 14.33
C HIS A 4 14.02 27.94 14.70
N ALA A 5 12.77 28.35 14.87
CA ALA A 5 11.65 27.42 14.86
C ALA A 5 11.56 26.90 13.42
N ILE A 6 12.13 25.71 13.18
CA ILE A 6 11.76 24.91 12.02
C ILE A 6 10.37 24.38 12.35
N ASP A 7 9.34 25.19 12.08
CA ASP A 7 8.01 24.65 11.90
C ASP A 7 8.03 23.97 10.53
N SER A 8 8.58 22.75 10.49
CA SER A 8 8.38 21.89 9.33
C SER A 8 6.91 21.52 9.36
N SER A 9 6.12 22.10 8.47
CA SER A 9 4.85 21.54 8.07
C SER A 9 5.12 20.13 7.54
N SER A 10 5.20 19.14 8.43
CA SER A 10 5.48 17.77 8.06
C SER A 10 4.31 17.30 7.20
N ASN A 11 4.60 17.01 5.93
CA ASN A 11 3.63 16.40 5.01
C ASN A 11 3.45 14.92 5.35
N ASP A 12 3.10 14.64 6.61
CA ASP A 12 2.95 13.31 7.14
C ASP A 12 1.61 12.72 6.69
N ILE A 13 1.66 11.51 6.14
CA ILE A 13 0.47 10.74 5.80
C ILE A 13 0.30 9.69 6.88
N VAL A 14 -0.66 9.92 7.79
CA VAL A 14 -0.91 9.03 8.92
C VAL A 14 -1.67 7.79 8.44
N LEU A 15 -1.09 6.61 8.70
CA LEU A 15 -1.73 5.32 8.42
C LEU A 15 -2.08 4.63 9.74
N SER A 16 -3.27 4.00 9.79
CA SER A 16 -3.84 3.42 11.02
C SER A 16 -3.22 2.08 11.45
N GLY A 17 -2.01 1.76 10.99
CA GLY A 17 -1.33 0.51 11.31
C GLY A 17 0.13 0.51 10.87
N ARG A 18 0.90 -0.49 11.31
CA ARG A 18 2.29 -0.66 10.86
C ARG A 18 2.32 -0.91 9.36
N VAL A 19 3.28 -0.30 8.69
CA VAL A 19 3.56 -0.56 7.27
C VAL A 19 4.46 -1.80 7.17
N ALA A 20 3.99 -2.83 6.48
CA ALA A 20 4.73 -4.08 6.28
C ALA A 20 5.55 -4.10 4.97
N SER A 21 5.10 -3.32 3.97
CA SER A 21 5.75 -3.24 2.66
C SER A 21 5.40 -1.94 1.95
N LEU A 22 6.33 -1.49 1.12
CA LEU A 22 6.16 -0.36 0.21
C LEU A 22 6.54 -0.80 -1.21
N ASP A 23 5.91 -0.21 -2.22
CA ASP A 23 6.37 -0.32 -3.61
C ASP A 23 6.10 0.98 -4.38
N LEU A 24 7.02 1.39 -5.24
CA LEU A 24 6.95 2.68 -5.93
C LEU A 24 6.53 2.47 -7.39
N SER A 25 5.64 3.33 -7.89
CA SER A 25 5.34 3.35 -9.32
C SER A 25 6.57 3.73 -10.15
N ARG A 26 6.61 3.25 -11.39
CA ARG A 26 7.73 3.48 -12.31
C ARG A 26 7.98 4.96 -12.61
N ASP A 27 6.93 5.77 -12.57
CA ASP A 27 6.98 7.23 -12.76
C ASP A 27 7.25 8.00 -11.45
N CYS A 28 7.46 7.30 -10.34
CA CYS A 28 7.71 7.85 -9.00
C CYS A 28 6.61 8.78 -8.48
N ARG A 29 5.38 8.70 -9.03
CA ARG A 29 4.25 9.54 -8.60
C ARG A 29 3.41 8.89 -7.51
N TYR A 30 3.37 7.57 -7.49
CA TYR A 30 2.54 6.82 -6.58
C TYR A 30 3.36 5.87 -5.72
N LEU A 31 2.96 5.74 -4.46
CA LEU A 31 3.51 4.79 -3.51
C LEU A 31 2.40 3.84 -3.08
N LEU A 32 2.63 2.53 -3.21
CA LEU A 32 1.83 1.52 -2.52
C LEU A 32 2.36 1.31 -1.11
N SER A 33 1.44 1.16 -0.17
CA SER A 33 1.74 0.80 1.20
C SER A 33 0.83 -0.33 1.66
N CYS A 34 1.41 -1.45 2.07
CA CYS A 34 0.69 -2.56 2.70
C CYS A 34 0.69 -2.35 4.22
N VAL A 35 -0.49 -2.28 4.83
CA VAL A 35 -0.67 -1.85 6.22
C VAL A 35 -1.32 -2.96 7.04
N ARG A 36 -0.89 -3.12 8.30
CA ARG A 36 -1.42 -4.10 9.26
C ARG A 36 -2.90 -3.90 9.64
N ASP A 37 -3.57 -2.89 9.12
CA ASP A 37 -5.03 -2.67 9.22
C ASP A 37 -5.81 -3.49 8.18
N ASP A 38 -5.18 -4.48 7.55
CA ASP A 38 -5.69 -5.31 6.46
C ASP A 38 -6.01 -4.53 5.18
N THR A 39 -5.37 -3.38 4.98
CA THR A 39 -5.52 -2.58 3.76
C THR A 39 -4.21 -2.38 3.02
N ILE A 40 -4.33 -2.21 1.71
CA ILE A 40 -3.29 -1.66 0.86
C ILE A 40 -3.72 -0.24 0.50
N LYS A 41 -2.80 0.71 0.57
CA LYS A 41 -3.07 2.11 0.25
C LYS A 41 -2.22 2.53 -0.95
N LEU A 42 -2.82 3.28 -1.87
CA LEU A 42 -2.14 3.98 -2.95
C LEU A 42 -2.08 5.46 -2.60
N LEU A 43 -0.89 6.01 -2.53
CA LEU A 43 -0.61 7.37 -2.14
C LEU A 43 -0.12 8.16 -3.34
N ASP A 44 -0.62 9.38 -3.54
CA ASP A 44 -0.03 10.35 -4.48
C ASP A 44 1.06 11.11 -3.71
N LEU A 45 2.31 10.96 -4.15
CA LEU A 45 3.47 11.56 -3.51
C LEU A 45 3.59 13.07 -3.75
N ARG A 46 2.99 13.59 -4.82
CA ARG A 46 3.00 15.02 -5.14
C ARG A 46 1.99 15.77 -4.28
N MET A 47 0.85 15.14 -4.03
CA MET A 47 -0.25 15.72 -3.25
C MET A 47 -0.24 15.28 -1.77
N SER A 48 0.68 14.39 -1.40
CA SER A 48 0.84 13.85 -0.05
C SER A 48 -0.47 13.36 0.59
N HIS A 49 -1.24 12.54 -0.15
CA HIS A 49 -2.48 11.95 0.40
C HIS A 49 -2.75 10.55 -0.15
N VAL A 50 -3.64 9.82 0.52
CA VAL A 50 -4.13 8.52 0.08
C VAL A 50 -5.17 8.73 -1.02
N VAL A 51 -4.87 8.25 -2.22
CA VAL A 51 -5.77 8.29 -3.38
C VAL A 51 -6.78 7.15 -3.32
N LYS A 52 -6.35 5.97 -2.82
CA LYS A 52 -7.18 4.78 -2.77
C LYS A 52 -6.76 3.82 -1.67
N SER A 53 -7.74 3.09 -1.13
CA SER A 53 -7.53 1.94 -0.25
C SER A 53 -8.15 0.70 -0.87
N PHE A 54 -7.46 -0.43 -0.75
CA PHE A 54 -7.86 -1.73 -1.24
C PHE A 54 -7.96 -2.68 -0.05
N SER A 55 -9.06 -3.43 0.01
CA SER A 55 -9.32 -4.42 1.05
C SER A 55 -10.27 -5.48 0.49
N HIS A 56 -10.32 -6.62 1.17
CA HIS A 56 -11.26 -7.69 0.90
C HIS A 56 -11.46 -8.48 2.20
N ASP A 57 -12.65 -9.02 2.45
CA ASP A 57 -12.98 -9.68 3.74
C ASP A 57 -12.02 -10.83 4.07
N GLY A 58 -11.57 -11.57 3.06
CA GLY A 58 -10.59 -12.65 3.19
C GLY A 58 -9.12 -12.22 3.20
N PHE A 59 -8.79 -10.98 2.81
CA PHE A 59 -7.41 -10.52 2.76
C PHE A 59 -6.95 -10.09 4.16
N LYS A 60 -5.80 -10.63 4.60
CA LYS A 60 -5.22 -10.34 5.92
C LYS A 60 -3.73 -10.10 5.83
N VAL A 61 -3.24 -9.02 6.45
CA VAL A 61 -1.81 -8.73 6.55
C VAL A 61 -1.28 -9.36 7.83
N GLY A 62 -0.82 -10.61 7.71
CA GLY A 62 -0.47 -11.46 8.86
C GLY A 62 0.81 -11.07 9.59
N CYS A 63 1.80 -10.49 8.89
CA CYS A 63 3.12 -10.24 9.44
C CYS A 63 3.78 -8.97 8.87
N ASP A 64 4.84 -8.52 9.54
CA ASP A 64 5.58 -7.30 9.17
C ASP A 64 6.46 -7.51 7.91
N TRP A 65 6.52 -8.75 7.39
CA TRP A 65 7.23 -9.13 6.17
C TRP A 65 6.31 -9.54 5.02
N SER A 66 4.99 -9.32 5.16
CA SER A 66 4.07 -9.36 4.01
C SER A 66 4.57 -8.44 2.90
N ARG A 67 4.26 -8.78 1.64
CA ARG A 67 4.75 -8.04 0.46
C ARG A 67 3.59 -7.58 -0.40
N VAL A 68 3.75 -6.41 -0.99
CA VAL A 68 2.90 -5.85 -2.04
C VAL A 68 3.76 -5.48 -3.23
N SER A 69 3.20 -5.56 -4.43
CA SER A 69 3.86 -5.08 -5.64
C SER A 69 2.86 -4.42 -6.60
N LEU A 70 3.28 -3.34 -7.23
CA LEU A 70 2.62 -2.70 -8.35
C LEU A 70 3.19 -3.25 -9.65
N SER A 71 2.33 -3.60 -10.60
CA SER A 71 2.78 -4.00 -11.94
C SER A 71 3.51 -2.84 -12.62
N SER A 72 4.44 -3.16 -13.52
CA SER A 72 5.29 -2.15 -14.18
C SER A 72 4.52 -1.15 -15.06
N ASP A 73 3.34 -1.56 -15.53
CA ASP A 73 2.40 -0.73 -16.30
C ASP A 73 1.43 0.07 -15.40
N GLY A 74 1.46 -0.16 -14.08
CA GLY A 74 0.61 0.51 -13.10
C GLY A 74 -0.85 0.04 -13.12
N THR A 75 -1.16 -1.08 -13.76
CA THR A 75 -2.54 -1.58 -13.90
C THR A 75 -2.99 -2.43 -12.72
N TYR A 76 -2.08 -3.22 -12.13
CA TYR A 76 -2.40 -4.24 -11.16
C TYR A 76 -1.58 -4.11 -9.88
N ILE A 77 -2.20 -4.52 -8.77
CA ILE A 77 -1.59 -4.63 -7.46
C ILE A 77 -1.68 -6.09 -7.03
N ALA A 78 -0.56 -6.69 -6.63
CA ALA A 78 -0.53 -8.02 -6.04
C ALA A 78 -0.09 -7.93 -4.58
N ALA A 79 -0.78 -8.64 -3.68
CA ALA A 79 -0.36 -8.75 -2.28
C ALA A 79 -0.59 -10.16 -1.73
N GLY A 80 0.39 -10.63 -0.95
CA GLY A 80 0.28 -11.88 -0.20
C GLY A 80 -0.53 -11.69 1.09
N SER A 81 -1.34 -12.67 1.42
CA SER A 81 -2.23 -12.68 2.58
C SER A 81 -1.82 -13.76 3.60
N ALA A 82 -2.28 -13.61 4.84
CA ALA A 82 -2.02 -14.55 5.94
C ALA A 82 -2.62 -15.95 5.68
N ASP A 83 -3.63 -16.06 4.83
CA ASP A 83 -4.24 -17.32 4.38
C ASP A 83 -3.40 -18.06 3.32
N GLY A 84 -2.22 -17.53 2.97
CA GLY A 84 -1.33 -18.09 1.95
C GLY A 84 -1.73 -17.77 0.51
N ALA A 85 -2.85 -17.07 0.30
CA ALA A 85 -3.28 -16.66 -1.03
C ALA A 85 -2.61 -15.35 -1.47
N VAL A 86 -2.57 -15.13 -2.78
CA VAL A 86 -2.20 -13.85 -3.39
C VAL A 86 -3.46 -13.19 -3.95
N TYR A 87 -3.74 -11.99 -3.50
CA TYR A 87 -4.86 -11.20 -3.99
C TYR A 87 -4.35 -10.22 -5.04
N VAL A 88 -5.07 -10.14 -6.16
CA VAL A 88 -4.73 -9.26 -7.27
C VAL A 88 -5.88 -8.31 -7.53
N TRP A 89 -5.61 -7.01 -7.41
CA TRP A 89 -6.55 -5.95 -7.73
C TRP A 89 -6.11 -5.23 -8.99
N ASN A 90 -7.09 -4.72 -9.73
CA ASN A 90 -6.86 -3.60 -10.64
C ASN A 90 -6.73 -2.30 -9.81
N VAL A 91 -5.87 -1.37 -10.22
CA VAL A 91 -5.67 -0.06 -9.55
C VAL A 91 -6.96 0.78 -9.48
N ALA A 92 -7.96 0.50 -10.32
CA ALA A 92 -9.31 1.06 -10.22
C ALA A 92 -10.06 0.64 -8.94
N GLY A 93 -9.59 -0.37 -8.20
CA GLY A 93 -10.15 -0.81 -6.92
C GLY A 93 -10.86 -2.16 -6.96
N ARG A 94 -11.00 -2.76 -8.14
CA ARG A 94 -11.67 -4.06 -8.31
C ARG A 94 -10.71 -5.20 -7.98
N LEU A 95 -11.16 -6.14 -7.15
CA LEU A 95 -10.47 -7.43 -7.02
C LEU A 95 -10.70 -8.25 -8.29
N GLU A 96 -9.62 -8.60 -8.97
CA GLU A 96 -9.67 -9.32 -10.25
C GLU A 96 -9.54 -10.83 -10.04
N THR A 97 -8.65 -11.25 -9.14
CA THR A 97 -8.47 -12.67 -8.83
C THR A 97 -7.85 -12.90 -7.46
N ILE A 98 -8.04 -14.13 -6.96
CA ILE A 98 -7.38 -14.67 -5.76
C ILE A 98 -6.68 -15.95 -6.19
N LEU A 99 -5.35 -15.96 -6.08
CA LEU A 99 -4.53 -17.12 -6.41
C LEU A 99 -4.33 -17.95 -5.13
N LYS A 100 -4.87 -19.16 -5.13
CA LYS A 100 -4.78 -20.14 -4.03
C LYS A 100 -3.90 -21.32 -4.49
N ASP A 101 -3.34 -22.07 -3.55
CA ASP A 101 -2.44 -23.23 -3.78
C ASP A 101 -0.96 -22.93 -4.08
N HIS A 102 -0.45 -21.77 -3.67
CA HIS A 102 1.00 -21.49 -3.66
C HIS A 102 1.64 -22.00 -2.35
N SER A 103 1.73 -23.32 -2.20
CA SER A 103 2.42 -24.02 -1.09
C SER A 103 3.78 -24.55 -1.48
#